data_AF-A0A925ZKG4-F1
#
_entry.id   AF-A0A925ZKG4-F1
#
_cell.length_a   1.000
_cell.length_b   1.000
_cell.length_c   1.000
_cell.angle_alpha   90.00
_cell.angle_beta   90.00
_cell.angle_gamma   90.00
#
_symmetry.space_group_name_H-M   'P 1'
#
loop_
_entity.id
_entity.type
_entity.pdbx_description
1 polymer ?
#
loop_
_entity_poly.entity_id
_entity_poly.type
_entity_poly.pdbx_seq_one_letter_code
_entity_poly.pdbx_strand_id
1 'polypeptide(L)'
;MIGAYVDPWVDAARLARVFDLPQQGFAARHRAYVSGDPHARIDGTALPVPAKSTVVSHVTLDMIITAVAAASRAPRSAVRERGRVRGLFVALALDQGWSERWRLAEACGCSRRAIDKHALEVDRAALAAAQLCLGDAR
;
A
#
# COMPACT_ATOMS: atom_id res chain seq x y z
N MET A 1 -6.78 1.88 25.02
CA MET A 1 -5.36 1.57 25.24
C MET A 1 -5.09 0.26 24.52
N ILE A 2 -4.51 0.31 23.31
CA ILE A 2 -4.18 -0.90 22.53
C ILE A 2 -2.68 -1.12 22.73
N GLY A 3 -2.33 -1.86 23.78
CA GLY A 3 -0.99 -2.42 23.93
C GLY A 3 -0.92 -3.72 23.15
N ALA A 4 0.22 -4.00 22.51
CA ALA A 4 0.51 -5.33 22.01
C ALA A 4 0.38 -6.32 23.19
N TYR A 5 -0.68 -7.13 23.19
CA TYR A 5 -0.78 -8.23 24.14
C TYR A 5 0.28 -9.25 23.73
N VAL A 6 1.33 -9.38 24.53
CA VAL A 6 2.20 -10.56 24.43
C VAL A 6 1.32 -11.73 24.78
N ASP A 7 0.96 -12.53 23.78
CA ASP A 7 0.21 -13.75 23.98
C ASP A 7 1.05 -14.64 24.92
N PRO A 8 0.64 -14.87 26.18
CA PRO A 8 1.49 -15.55 27.18
C PRO A 8 1.77 -17.02 26.82
N TRP A 9 1.16 -17.52 25.74
CA TRP A 9 1.24 -18.88 25.25
C TRP A 9 2.23 -19.07 24.08
N VAL A 10 2.95 -18.03 23.68
CA VAL A 10 3.96 -18.08 22.62
C VAL A 10 5.36 -17.90 23.21
N ASP A 11 5.97 -19.00 23.64
CA ASP A 11 7.37 -19.00 24.06
C ASP A 11 8.33 -18.92 22.86
N ALA A 12 9.57 -18.47 23.13
CA ALA A 12 10.61 -18.34 22.12
C ALA A 12 10.95 -19.68 21.43
N ALA A 13 10.75 -20.81 22.13
CA ALA A 13 11.04 -22.15 21.63
C ALA A 13 10.00 -22.63 20.60
N ARG A 14 8.75 -22.16 20.72
CA ARG A 14 7.65 -22.36 19.80
C ARG A 14 7.83 -21.51 18.55
N LEU A 15 8.20 -20.23 18.70
CA LEU A 15 8.53 -19.37 17.56
C LEU A 15 9.71 -19.91 16.76
N ALA A 16 10.79 -20.32 17.43
CA ALA A 16 11.94 -20.93 16.77
C ALA A 16 11.55 -22.14 15.91
N ARG A 17 10.64 -23.00 16.39
CA ARG A 17 10.10 -24.13 15.61
C ARG A 17 9.26 -23.69 14.41
N VAL A 18 8.40 -22.69 14.58
CA VAL A 18 7.55 -22.17 13.47
C VAL A 18 8.41 -21.59 12.35
N PHE A 19 9.52 -20.94 12.69
CA PHE A 19 10.44 -20.35 11.72
C PHE A 19 11.54 -21.31 11.24
N ASP A 20 11.55 -22.57 11.68
CA ASP A 20 12.60 -23.55 11.39
C ASP A 20 14.01 -23.04 11.75
N LEU A 21 14.13 -22.35 12.89
CA LEU A 21 15.36 -21.75 13.39
C LEU A 21 15.88 -22.45 14.65
N PRO A 22 17.21 -22.47 14.89
CA PRO A 22 17.77 -23.02 16.12
C PRO A 22 17.27 -22.27 17.36
N GLN A 23 16.75 -23.01 18.34
CA GLN A 23 16.28 -22.42 19.62
C GLN A 23 17.39 -21.69 20.38
N GLN A 24 18.61 -22.21 20.32
CA GLN A 24 19.76 -21.60 20.98
C GLN A 24 20.01 -20.20 20.42
N GLY A 25 20.02 -19.20 21.29
CA GLY A 25 20.20 -17.80 20.93
C GLY A 25 19.04 -17.20 20.10
N PHE A 26 17.94 -17.91 19.88
CA PHE A 26 16.78 -17.38 19.15
C PHE A 26 16.20 -16.15 19.84
N ALA A 27 15.93 -16.24 21.15
CA ALA A 27 15.35 -15.13 21.91
C ALA A 27 16.20 -13.85 21.82
N ALA A 28 17.53 -13.98 21.93
CA ALA A 28 18.45 -12.84 21.81
C ALA A 28 18.47 -12.25 20.41
N ARG A 29 18.52 -13.08 19.35
CA ARG A 29 18.49 -12.64 17.95
C ARG A 29 17.16 -12.02 17.57
N HIS A 30 16.06 -12.65 17.94
CA HIS A 30 14.71 -12.15 17.69
C HIS A 30 14.46 -10.85 18.45
N ARG A 31 14.91 -10.75 19.71
CA ARG A 31 14.88 -9.49 20.45
C ARG A 31 15.72 -8.43 19.74
N ALA A 32 16.95 -8.72 19.33
CA ALA A 32 17.79 -7.76 18.60
C ALA A 32 17.18 -7.33 17.26
N TYR A 33 16.46 -8.22 16.57
CA TYR A 33 15.71 -7.88 15.35
C TYR A 33 14.51 -6.96 15.64
N VAL A 34 13.71 -7.28 16.66
CA VAL A 34 12.50 -6.51 17.04
C VAL A 34 12.83 -5.21 17.75
N SER A 35 13.88 -5.18 18.58
CA SER A 35 14.31 -4.02 19.36
C SER A 35 15.44 -3.23 18.69
N GLY A 36 15.96 -3.70 17.56
CA GLY A 36 17.06 -3.07 16.84
C GLY A 36 16.63 -2.08 15.78
N ASP A 37 15.33 -1.97 15.49
CA ASP A 37 14.79 -0.90 14.64
C ASP A 37 14.71 0.40 15.48
N PRO A 38 15.60 1.39 15.25
CA PRO A 38 15.58 2.65 15.98
C PRO A 38 14.30 3.47 15.71
N HIS A 39 13.50 3.07 14.72
CA HIS A 39 12.21 3.68 14.38
C HIS A 39 11.01 2.90 14.95
N ALA A 40 11.23 1.76 15.62
CA ALA A 40 10.17 1.05 16.31
C ALA A 40 9.74 1.85 17.55
N ARG A 41 8.61 2.55 17.43
CA ARG A 41 8.00 3.30 18.53
C ARG A 41 7.23 2.32 19.42
N ILE A 42 7.41 2.43 20.73
CA ILE A 42 6.73 1.60 21.75
C ILE A 42 5.20 1.76 21.66
N ASP A 43 4.72 2.92 21.23
CA ASP A 43 3.29 3.20 21.01
C ASP A 43 2.72 2.53 19.74
N GLY A 44 3.56 1.81 19.00
CA GLY A 44 3.24 1.23 17.69
C GLY A 44 3.35 2.25 16.56
N THR A 45 3.23 1.77 15.32
CA THR A 45 3.05 2.65 14.17
C THR A 45 1.56 2.99 14.04
N ALA A 46 1.22 4.27 13.90
CA ALA A 46 -0.14 4.68 13.66
C ALA A 46 -0.73 3.95 12.44
N LEU A 47 -2.01 3.60 12.52
CA LEU A 47 -2.72 3.02 11.39
C LEU A 47 -2.69 4.02 10.21
N PRO A 48 -2.51 3.55 8.98
CA PRO A 48 -2.57 4.42 7.81
C PRO A 48 -3.93 5.09 7.74
N VAL A 49 -3.93 6.38 7.38
CA VAL A 49 -5.15 7.16 7.16
C VAL A 49 -5.36 7.26 5.65
N PRO A 50 -6.57 7.00 5.14
CA PRO A 50 -6.81 7.11 3.71
C PRO A 50 -6.60 8.55 3.24
N ALA A 51 -5.97 8.71 2.06
CA ALA A 51 -5.90 9.98 1.38
C ALA A 51 -7.31 10.54 1.16
N LYS A 52 -7.51 11.82 1.48
CA LYS A 52 -8.78 12.50 1.25
C LYS A 52 -8.97 12.73 -0.24
N SER A 53 -10.19 12.59 -0.73
CA SER A 53 -10.57 12.98 -2.08
C SER A 53 -10.36 14.49 -2.25
N THR A 54 -9.81 14.93 -3.38
CA THR A 54 -9.55 16.34 -3.67
C THR A 54 -10.01 16.72 -5.06
N VAL A 55 -10.48 17.95 -5.23
CA VAL A 55 -10.83 18.50 -6.55
C VAL A 55 -9.58 18.99 -7.29
N VAL A 56 -8.53 19.36 -6.54
CA VAL A 56 -7.27 19.86 -7.08
C VAL A 56 -6.20 18.77 -6.96
N SER A 57 -5.45 18.57 -8.05
CA SER A 57 -4.37 17.58 -8.14
C SER A 57 -3.11 18.04 -7.41
N HIS A 58 -3.09 17.87 -6.09
CA HIS A 58 -1.90 18.12 -5.26
C HIS A 58 -0.96 16.91 -5.22
N VAL A 59 -1.48 15.72 -5.49
CA VAL A 59 -0.74 14.46 -5.49
C VAL A 59 -0.25 14.15 -6.90
N THR A 60 1.04 13.86 -7.05
CA THR A 60 1.62 13.57 -8.36
C THR A 60 1.17 12.20 -8.90
N LEU A 61 1.13 12.04 -10.22
CA LEU A 61 0.81 10.74 -10.84
C LEU A 61 1.79 9.64 -10.40
N ASP A 62 3.05 9.97 -10.11
CA ASP A 62 4.05 9.02 -9.64
C ASP A 62 3.71 8.42 -8.26
N MET A 63 3.24 9.26 -7.35
CA MET A 63 2.76 8.85 -6.02
C MET A 63 1.52 7.93 -6.16
N ILE A 64 0.59 8.29 -7.05
CA ILE A 64 -0.60 7.49 -7.31
C ILE A 64 -0.22 6.12 -7.89
N ILE A 65 0.72 6.05 -8.83
CA ILE A 65 1.24 4.78 -9.37
C ILE A 65 1.86 3.94 -8.25
N THR A 66 2.61 4.55 -7.34
CA THR A 66 3.24 3.87 -6.20
C THR A 66 2.19 3.28 -5.25
N ALA A 67 1.17 4.06 -4.88
CA ALA A 67 0.08 3.60 -4.03
C ALA A 67 -0.72 2.45 -4.68
N VAL A 68 -0.99 2.54 -5.98
CA VAL A 68 -1.70 1.49 -6.73
C VAL A 68 -0.87 0.21 -6.82
N ALA A 69 0.44 0.32 -7.07
CA ALA A 69 1.35 -0.81 -7.10
C ALA A 69 1.38 -1.54 -5.74
N ALA A 70 1.46 -0.78 -4.64
CA ALA A 70 1.40 -1.31 -3.29
C ALA A 70 0.06 -2.01 -2.99
N ALA A 71 -1.07 -1.35 -3.25
CA ALA A 71 -2.40 -1.89 -2.98
C ALA A 71 -2.71 -3.15 -3.79
N SER A 72 -2.25 -3.20 -5.04
CA SER A 72 -2.47 -4.36 -5.94
C SER A 72 -1.40 -5.44 -5.86
N ARG A 73 -0.34 -5.24 -5.04
CA ARG A 73 0.84 -6.10 -4.96
C ARG A 73 1.43 -6.41 -6.34
N ALA A 74 1.49 -5.39 -7.19
CA ALA A 74 1.96 -5.49 -8.57
C ALA A 74 3.13 -4.51 -8.81
N PRO A 75 4.02 -4.79 -9.79
CA PRO A 75 5.05 -3.83 -10.15
C PRO A 75 4.44 -2.55 -10.71
N ARG A 76 5.16 -1.42 -10.62
CA ARG A 76 4.70 -0.11 -11.14
C ARG A 76 4.34 -0.15 -12.64
N SER A 77 5.05 -0.97 -13.44
CA SER A 77 4.76 -1.14 -14.86
C SER A 77 3.39 -1.76 -15.14
N ALA A 78 2.78 -2.44 -14.16
CA ALA A 78 1.47 -3.06 -14.30
C ALA A 78 0.35 -2.06 -14.59
N VAL A 79 0.51 -0.77 -14.25
CA VAL A 79 -0.42 0.30 -14.66
C VAL A 79 -0.51 0.39 -16.19
N ARG A 80 0.58 0.10 -16.90
CA ARG A 80 0.63 0.09 -18.37
C ARG A 80 0.22 -1.24 -18.97
N GLU A 81 0.43 -2.34 -18.26
CA GLU A 81 0.27 -3.69 -18.82
C GLU A 81 -1.08 -4.34 -18.48
N ARG A 82 -1.65 -4.07 -17.30
CA ARG A 82 -2.80 -4.83 -16.74
C ARG A 82 -4.04 -3.96 -16.62
N GLY A 83 -5.12 -4.36 -17.29
CA GLY A 83 -6.38 -3.61 -17.33
C GLY A 83 -6.95 -3.25 -15.95
N ARG A 84 -6.99 -4.20 -15.01
CA ARG A 84 -7.51 -3.96 -13.65
C ARG A 84 -6.68 -2.96 -12.85
N VAL A 85 -5.35 -3.07 -12.91
CA VAL A 85 -4.42 -2.15 -12.21
C VAL A 85 -4.51 -0.75 -12.83
N ARG A 86 -4.62 -0.68 -14.16
CA ARG A 86 -4.87 0.58 -14.88
C ARG A 86 -6.19 1.23 -14.46
N GLY A 87 -7.27 0.45 -14.37
CA GLY A 87 -8.58 0.91 -13.89
C GLY A 87 -8.48 1.53 -12.50
N LEU A 88 -7.81 0.85 -11.58
CA LEU A 88 -7.58 1.34 -10.22
C LEU A 88 -6.75 2.64 -10.20
N PHE A 89 -5.70 2.74 -11.04
CA PHE A 89 -4.93 3.97 -11.20
C PHE A 89 -5.79 5.14 -11.69
N VAL A 90 -6.58 4.93 -12.74
CA VAL A 90 -7.47 5.97 -13.28
C VAL A 90 -8.48 6.41 -12.22
N ALA A 91 -9.07 5.47 -11.50
CA ALA A 91 -10.03 5.75 -10.43
C ALA A 91 -9.43 6.63 -9.32
N LEU A 92 -8.26 6.24 -8.81
CA LEU A 92 -7.58 6.99 -7.76
C LEU A 92 -7.11 8.36 -8.28
N ALA A 93 -6.62 8.46 -9.52
CA ALA A 93 -6.24 9.74 -10.11
C ALA A 93 -7.42 10.70 -10.21
N LEU A 94 -8.59 10.24 -10.66
CA LEU A 94 -9.81 11.04 -10.71
C LEU A 94 -10.26 11.48 -9.31
N ASP A 95 -10.20 10.58 -8.33
CA ASP A 95 -10.50 10.88 -6.92
C ASP A 95 -9.55 11.92 -6.30
N GLN A 96 -8.33 12.03 -6.82
CA GLN A 96 -7.31 12.99 -6.41
C GLN A 96 -7.27 14.22 -7.33
N GLY A 97 -8.33 14.49 -8.08
CA GLY A 97 -8.52 15.73 -8.83
C GLY A 97 -7.89 15.76 -10.22
N TRP A 98 -7.33 14.67 -10.72
CA TRP A 98 -6.76 14.62 -12.07
C TRP A 98 -7.87 14.49 -13.13
N SER A 99 -8.27 15.60 -13.75
CA SER A 99 -9.31 15.63 -14.80
C SER A 99 -8.78 15.49 -16.23
N GLU A 100 -7.49 15.78 -16.46
CA GLU A 100 -6.87 15.79 -17.78
C GLU A 100 -6.62 14.37 -18.34
N ARG A 101 -7.62 13.84 -19.07
CA ARG A 101 -7.59 12.47 -19.63
C ARG A 101 -6.36 12.13 -20.46
N TRP A 102 -5.77 13.12 -21.13
CA TRP A 102 -4.58 12.92 -21.96
C TRP A 102 -3.33 12.59 -21.14
N ARG A 103 -3.16 13.20 -19.95
CA ARG A 103 -2.05 12.88 -19.04
C ARG A 103 -2.19 11.48 -18.45
N LEU A 104 -3.42 11.11 -18.09
CA LEU A 104 -3.70 9.76 -17.59
C LEU A 104 -3.41 8.70 -18.67
N ALA A 105 -3.79 8.99 -19.92
CA ALA A 105 -3.52 8.14 -21.08
C ALA A 105 -2.01 7.98 -21.33
N GLU A 106 -1.24 9.07 -21.25
CA GLU A 106 0.23 9.05 -21.35
C GLU A 106 0.88 8.22 -20.24
N ALA A 107 0.47 8.43 -18.98
CA ALA A 107 0.97 7.65 -17.85
C ALA A 107 0.70 6.13 -18.03
N CYS A 108 -0.50 5.79 -18.52
CA CYS A 108 -0.91 4.42 -18.80
C CYS A 108 -0.38 3.82 -20.10
N GLY A 109 0.24 4.62 -20.98
CA GLY A 109 0.65 4.19 -22.32
C GLY A 109 -0.51 3.70 -23.18
N CYS A 110 -1.69 4.34 -23.11
CA CYS A 110 -2.88 3.93 -23.86
C CYS A 110 -3.61 5.12 -24.50
N SER A 111 -4.72 4.85 -25.21
CA SER A 111 -5.55 5.90 -25.80
C SER A 111 -6.47 6.57 -24.76
N ARG A 112 -6.91 7.81 -25.03
CA ARG A 112 -7.87 8.54 -24.18
C ARG A 112 -9.19 7.77 -24.01
N ARG A 113 -9.68 7.15 -25.08
CA ARG A 113 -10.90 6.33 -25.05
C ARG A 113 -10.79 5.14 -24.08
N ALA A 114 -9.59 4.57 -23.92
CA ALA A 114 -9.38 3.50 -22.94
C ALA A 114 -9.51 4.02 -21.50
N ILE A 115 -9.07 5.25 -21.22
CA ILE A 115 -9.22 5.88 -19.90
C ILE A 115 -10.70 6.05 -19.53
N ASP A 116 -11.54 6.46 -20.48
CA ASP A 116 -12.97 6.64 -20.22
C ASP A 116 -13.67 5.32 -19.88
N LYS A 117 -13.29 4.23 -20.55
CA LYS A 117 -13.79 2.88 -20.21
C LYS A 117 -13.38 2.47 -18.79
N HIS A 118 -12.11 2.66 -18.44
CA HIS A 118 -11.56 2.28 -17.13
C HIS A 118 -12.15 3.09 -15.97
N ALA A 119 -12.60 4.33 -16.22
CA ALA A 119 -13.24 5.15 -15.20
C ALA A 119 -14.60 4.61 -14.72
N LEU A 120 -15.25 3.72 -15.49
CA LEU A 120 -16.58 3.18 -15.18
C LEU A 120 -16.51 1.87 -14.37
N GLU A 121 -15.40 1.15 -14.45
CA GLU A 121 -15.25 -0.20 -13.87
C GLU A 121 -14.28 -0.17 -12.69
N VAL A 122 -14.75 0.27 -11.53
CA VAL A 122 -13.91 0.39 -10.33
C VAL A 122 -14.46 -0.42 -9.17
N ASP A 123 -13.66 -1.37 -8.70
CA ASP A 123 -13.87 -2.03 -7.42
C ASP A 123 -13.61 -1.04 -6.27
N ARG A 124 -14.67 -0.77 -5.48
CA ARG A 124 -14.62 0.16 -4.34
C ARG A 124 -13.67 -0.31 -3.24
N ALA A 125 -13.56 -1.62 -3.01
CA ALA A 125 -12.65 -2.16 -2.00
C ALA A 125 -11.19 -1.93 -2.41
N ALA A 126 -10.88 -2.15 -3.69
CA ALA A 126 -9.55 -1.88 -4.24
C ALA A 126 -9.20 -0.39 -4.19
N LEU A 127 -10.16 0.50 -4.48
CA LEU A 127 -9.95 1.95 -4.38
C LEU A 127 -9.65 2.38 -2.94
N ALA A 128 -10.40 1.87 -1.95
CA ALA A 128 -10.16 2.17 -0.54
C ALA A 128 -8.77 1.72 -0.08
N ALA A 129 -8.32 0.54 -0.53
CA ALA A 129 -6.96 0.07 -0.25
C ALA A 129 -5.89 1.00 -0.87
N ALA A 130 -6.11 1.45 -2.11
CA ALA A 130 -5.18 2.37 -2.77
C ALA A 130 -5.15 3.76 -2.10
N GLN A 131 -6.28 4.24 -1.59
CA GLN A 131 -6.34 5.48 -0.79
C GLN A 131 -5.56 5.35 0.52
N LEU A 132 -5.64 4.20 1.20
CA LEU A 132 -4.81 3.92 2.39
C LEU A 132 -3.32 3.94 2.05
N CYS A 133 -2.92 3.27 0.97
CA CYS A 133 -1.53 3.29 0.52
C CYS A 133 -1.05 4.68 0.11
N LEU A 134 -1.94 5.54 -0.40
CA LEU A 134 -1.58 6.91 -0.79
C LEU A 134 -1.43 7.85 0.40
N GLY A 135 -2.23 7.65 1.45
CA GLY A 135 -2.18 8.45 2.67
C GLY A 135 -1.14 7.98 3.69
N ASP A 136 -0.50 6.82 3.47
CA ASP A 136 0.61 6.34 4.28
C ASP A 136 1.91 7.01 3.83
N ALA A 137 2.48 7.86 4.67
CA ALA A 137 3.66 8.69 4.34
C ALA A 137 5.01 7.96 4.48
N ARG A 138 5.03 6.62 4.33
CA ARG A 138 6.21 5.77 4.56
C ARG A 138 7.09 5.60 3.32
#